data_AF-X1B231-F1
#
_entry.id   AF-X1B231-F1
#
_cell.length_a   1.000
_cell.length_b   1.000
_cell.length_c   1.000
_cell.angle_alpha   90.00
_cell.angle_beta   90.00
_cell.angle_gamma   90.00
#
_symmetry.space_group_name_H-M   'P 1'
#
loop_
_entity.id
_entity.type
_entity.pdbx_description
1 polymer ?
#
loop_
_entity_poly.entity_id
_entity_poly.type
_entity_poly.pdbx_seq_one_letter_code
_entity_poly.pdbx_strand_id
1 'polypeptide(L)'
;MRTDILGEVSYAQLKSGKIIIQGKEVPTASLSSYPRAVEIATTLKEWVLSGKFLLTEPVTPLPGIESDITFKPLKERPIEE
;
A
#
# COMPACT_ATOMS: atom_id res chain seq x y z
N MET A 1 19.77 -4.10 -12.51
CA MET A 1 19.35 -5.24 -11.66
C MET A 1 17.87 -5.46 -11.91
N ARG A 2 17.45 -6.68 -12.27
CA ARG A 2 16.02 -7.03 -12.26
C ARG A 2 15.59 -6.95 -10.79
N THR A 3 14.57 -6.15 -10.52
CA THR A 3 13.95 -6.11 -9.19
C THR A 3 13.20 -7.44 -9.04
N ASP A 4 13.89 -8.46 -8.55
CA ASP A 4 13.27 -9.77 -8.39
C ASP A 4 12.18 -9.67 -7.31
N ILE A 5 10.94 -9.92 -7.72
CA ILE A 5 9.80 -10.01 -6.82
C ILE A 5 10.11 -11.11 -5.81
N LEU A 6 10.20 -10.77 -4.52
CA LEU A 6 10.58 -11.71 -3.46
C LEU A 6 9.48 -12.74 -3.14
N GLY A 7 8.23 -12.43 -3.51
CA GLY A 7 7.05 -13.27 -3.34
C GLY A 7 5.76 -12.45 -3.34
N GLU A 8 4.63 -13.15 -3.37
CA GLU A 8 3.30 -12.55 -3.25
C GLU A 8 2.74 -12.76 -1.85
N VAL A 9 2.13 -11.71 -1.30
CA VAL A 9 1.52 -11.75 0.04
C VAL A 9 0.23 -10.96 0.04
N SER A 10 -0.70 -11.35 0.90
CA SER A 10 -1.90 -10.57 1.18
C SER A 10 -1.57 -9.38 2.09
N TYR A 11 -2.38 -8.32 1.99
CA TYR A 11 -2.29 -7.19 2.92
C TYR A 11 -2.48 -7.63 4.39
N ALA A 12 -3.32 -8.63 4.65
CA ALA A 12 -3.52 -9.18 5.99
C ALA A 12 -2.23 -9.77 6.58
N GLN A 13 -1.42 -10.47 5.76
CA GLN A 13 -0.10 -10.96 6.17
C GLN A 13 0.85 -9.80 6.48
N LEU A 14 0.93 -8.79 5.62
CA LEU A 14 1.75 -7.60 5.88
C LEU A 14 1.34 -6.89 7.19
N LYS A 15 0.03 -6.81 7.46
CA LYS A 15 -0.52 -6.18 8.66
C LYS A 15 -0.26 -6.98 9.94
N SER A 16 0.03 -8.28 9.84
CA SER A 16 0.36 -9.12 11.00
C SER A 16 1.70 -8.76 11.65
N GLY A 17 2.55 -7.97 10.97
CA GLY A 17 3.85 -7.52 11.44
C GLY A 17 5.01 -8.44 11.06
N LYS A 18 4.74 -9.57 10.40
CA LYS A 18 5.77 -10.51 9.92
C LYS A 18 5.29 -11.35 8.75
N ILE A 19 6.22 -11.73 7.87
CA ILE A 19 5.98 -12.63 6.73
C ILE A 19 7.13 -13.63 6.59
N ILE A 20 6.93 -14.70 5.83
CA ILE A 20 7.99 -15.67 5.51
C ILE A 20 8.53 -15.39 4.11
N ILE A 21 9.85 -15.17 4.00
CA ILE A 21 10.57 -15.04 2.73
C ILE A 21 11.68 -16.10 2.72
N GLN A 22 11.67 -17.01 1.73
CA GLN A 22 12.66 -18.08 1.61
C GLN A 22 12.87 -18.89 2.91
N GLY A 23 11.78 -19.19 3.62
CA GLY A 23 11.81 -19.93 4.89
C GLY A 23 12.27 -19.12 6.12
N LYS A 24 12.55 -17.83 5.98
CA LYS A 24 12.93 -16.93 7.07
C LYS A 24 11.78 -16.01 7.45
N GLU A 25 11.56 -15.81 8.74
CA GLU A 25 10.62 -14.81 9.25
C GLU A 25 11.23 -13.41 9.12
N VAL A 26 10.53 -12.52 8.43
CA VAL A 26 10.95 -11.14 8.15
C VAL A 26 9.90 -10.18 8.72
N PRO A 27 10.29 -9.19 9.54
CA PRO A 27 9.34 -8.23 10.10
C PRO A 27 8.80 -7.30 9.02
N THR A 28 7.55 -6.90 9.17
CA THR A 28 6.88 -5.92 8.30
C THR A 28 6.40 -4.74 9.12
N ALA A 29 6.48 -3.55 8.52
CA ALA A 29 5.96 -2.32 9.10
C ALA A 29 5.25 -1.50 8.03
N SER A 30 4.27 -0.71 8.44
CA SER A 30 3.63 0.25 7.54
C SER A 30 4.59 1.41 7.27
N LEU A 31 4.63 1.88 6.02
CA LEU A 31 5.42 3.06 5.65
C LEU A 31 4.88 4.36 6.27
N SER A 32 3.60 4.37 6.63
CA SER A 32 2.91 5.48 7.28
C SER A 32 2.23 5.04 8.57
N SER A 33 1.85 6.01 9.40
CA SER A 33 1.14 5.75 10.66
C SER A 33 -0.26 5.20 10.38
N TYR A 34 -0.46 3.91 10.71
CA TYR A 34 -1.77 3.26 10.54
C TYR A 34 -2.89 3.93 11.35
N PRO A 35 -2.71 4.29 12.64
CA PRO A 35 -3.75 5.01 13.40
C PRO A 35 -4.17 6.33 12.75
N ARG A 36 -3.20 7.13 12.29
CA ARG A 36 -3.49 8.40 11.58
C ARG A 36 -4.19 8.15 10.25
N ALA A 37 -3.82 7.11 9.52
CA ALA A 37 -4.49 6.75 8.27
C ALA A 37 -5.98 6.40 8.52
N VAL A 38 -6.29 5.68 9.59
CA VAL A 38 -7.68 5.35 9.99
C VAL A 38 -8.45 6.61 10.38
N GLU A 39 -7.84 7.52 11.14
CA GLU A 39 -8.42 8.80 11.51
C GLU A 39 -8.81 9.61 10.27
N ILE A 40 -7.86 9.83 9.35
CA ILE A 40 -8.09 10.55 8.10
C ILE A 40 -9.21 9.91 7.28
N ALA A 41 -9.21 8.58 7.15
CA ALA A 41 -10.25 7.86 6.40
C ALA A 41 -11.64 8.04 7.03
N THR A 42 -11.72 8.06 8.36
CA THR A 42 -12.97 8.27 9.09
C THR A 42 -13.48 9.70 8.93
N THR A 43 -12.60 10.69 9.05
CA THR A 43 -12.95 12.10 8.80
C THR A 43 -13.47 12.31 7.39
N LEU A 44 -12.80 11.75 6.37
CA LEU A 44 -13.27 11.85 4.99
C LEU A 44 -14.65 11.19 4.81
N LYS A 45 -14.86 10.02 5.41
CA LYS A 45 -16.16 9.33 5.39
C LYS A 45 -17.27 10.22 5.94
N GLU A 46 -17.04 10.91 7.06
CA GLU A 46 -18.01 11.82 7.66
C GLU A 46 -18.31 13.02 6.74
N TRP A 47 -17.31 13.59 6.08
CA TRP A 47 -17.52 14.67 5.12
C TRP A 47 -18.36 14.24 3.92
N VAL A 48 -18.13 13.02 3.42
CA VAL A 48 -18.93 12.42 2.34
C VAL A 48 -20.38 12.24 2.78
N LEU A 49 -20.60 11.61 3.94
CA LEU A 49 -21.95 11.35 4.45
C LEU A 49 -22.72 12.63 4.79
N SER A 50 -22.03 13.69 5.23
CA SER A 50 -22.65 14.99 5.54
C SER A 50 -22.86 15.89 4.32
N GLY A 51 -22.45 15.46 3.12
CA GLY A 51 -22.55 16.27 1.90
C GLY A 51 -21.56 17.45 1.84
N LYS A 52 -20.60 17.52 2.78
CA LYS A 52 -19.51 18.51 2.77
C LYS A 52 -18.41 18.16 1.76
N PHE A 53 -18.35 16.89 1.37
CA PHE A 53 -17.48 16.40 0.30
C PHE A 53 -18.33 15.59 -0.69
N LEU A 54 -18.36 16.02 -1.96
CA LEU A 54 -19.13 15.37 -3.00
C LEU A 54 -18.25 14.43 -3.82
N LEU A 55 -18.74 13.23 -4.10
CA LEU A 55 -18.07 12.25 -4.95
C LEU A 55 -18.50 12.47 -6.41
N THR A 56 -17.54 12.36 -7.33
CA THR A 56 -17.84 12.27 -8.77
C THR A 56 -18.15 10.83 -9.15
N GLU A 57 -18.71 10.65 -10.34
CA GLU A 57 -18.80 9.31 -10.93
C GLU A 57 -17.40 8.70 -11.06
N PRO A 58 -17.28 7.36 -10.95
CA PRO A 58 -16.02 6.66 -11.15
C PRO A 58 -15.42 7.01 -12.52
N VAL A 59 -14.19 7.53 -12.55
CA VAL A 59 -13.51 7.90 -13.80
C VAL A 59 -13.01 6.66 -14.54
N THR A 60 -12.40 5.72 -13.82
CA THR A 60 -11.90 4.44 -14.35
C THR A 60 -11.76 3.42 -13.22
N PRO A 61 -11.90 2.11 -13.49
CA PRO A 61 -11.50 1.07 -12.54
C PRO A 61 -10.03 1.22 -12.13
N LEU A 62 -9.71 0.77 -10.91
CA LEU A 62 -8.32 0.63 -10.49
C LEU A 62 -7.62 -0.42 -11.36
N PRO A 63 -6.35 -0.20 -11.71
CA PRO A 63 -5.60 -1.16 -12.50
C PRO A 63 -5.42 -2.48 -11.75
N GLY A 64 -5.64 -3.57 -12.48
CA GLY A 64 -5.38 -4.93 -12.01
C GLY A 64 -3.99 -5.41 -12.43
N ILE A 65 -3.69 -6.68 -12.12
CA ILE A 65 -2.43 -7.34 -12.50
C ILE A 65 -2.23 -7.32 -14.03
N GLU A 66 -3.33 -7.38 -14.79
CA GLU A 66 -3.33 -7.37 -16.26
C GLU A 66 -3.09 -5.98 -16.87
N SER A 67 -3.07 -4.91 -16.07
CA SER A 67 -3.06 -3.53 -16.59
C SER A 67 -1.70 -3.03 -17.10
N ASP A 68 -0.71 -3.91 -17.27
CA ASP A 68 0.65 -3.63 -17.77
C ASP A 68 1.28 -2.32 -17.24
N ILE A 69 1.05 -2.03 -15.95
CA ILE A 69 1.53 -0.80 -15.32
C ILE A 69 2.99 -0.95 -14.92
N THR A 70 3.85 -0.12 -15.51
CA THR A 70 5.24 0.02 -15.08
C THR A 70 5.33 0.99 -13.89
N PHE A 71 5.53 0.46 -12.68
CA PHE A 71 5.80 1.28 -11.50
C PHE A 71 7.17 1.95 -11.62
N LYS A 72 7.25 3.25 -11.30
CA LYS A 72 8.52 3.98 -11.19
C LYS A 72 8.93 4.03 -9.71
N PRO A 73 9.83 3.14 -9.24
CA PRO A 73 10.23 3.11 -7.85
C PRO A 73 10.99 4.39 -7.47
N LEU A 74 10.96 4.70 -6.17
CA LEU A 74 11.81 5.73 -5.59
C LEU A 74 13.29 5.35 -5.81
N LYS A 75 14.11 6.31 -6.26
CA LYS A 75 15.56 6.10 -6.33
C LYS A 75 16.15 6.26 -4.94
N GLU A 76 16.39 5.15 -4.26
CA GLU A 76 17.03 5.15 -2.95
C GLU A 76 18.55 5.31 -3.08
N ARG A 77 19.17 5.97 -2.08
CA ARG A 77 20.63 6.09 -1.98
C ARG A 77 21.21 4.77 -1.48
N PRO A 78 22.29 4.23 -2.06
CA PRO A 78 22.92 3.01 -1.57
C PRO A 78 23.36 3.17 -0.12
N ILE A 79 23.19 2.11 0.67
CA ILE A 79 23.71 2.01 2.03
C ILE A 79 25.14 1.48 1.89
N GLU A 80 26.14 2.26 2.33
CA GLU A 80 27.53 1.80 2.46
C GLU A 80 27.66 1.04 3.79
N GLU A 81 28.31 -0.13 3.75
CA GLU A 81 28.59 -0.97 4.94
C GLU A 81 29.60 -0.32 5.89
#